data_AF-A0AAU1Z770-F1
#
_entry.id   AF-A0AAU1Z770-F1
#
_cell.length_a   1.000
_cell.length_b   1.000
_cell.length_c   1.000
_cell.angle_alpha   90.00
_cell.angle_beta   90.00
_cell.angle_gamma   90.00
#
_symmetry.space_group_name_H-M   'P 1'
#
loop_
_entity.id
_entity.type
_entity.pdbx_description
1 polymer ?
#
loop_
_entity_poly.entity_id
_entity_poly.type
_entity_poly.pdbx_seq_one_letter_code
_entity_poly.pdbx_strand_id
1 'polypeptide(L)'
;MTFPPGPPPYGYGYPPPPPRPGVIPLAPLTLGAILGGAFSALGRHWKQLLGVTASVYGTALLFVGAAIGIAYAAVGDLFPAVFDLPPGQKPRWDDVQPLIVAFVLVWIAGLIAILSANAVMAAACPAVMQEAVLGRPTTFGALWHRAWARMPAVLGTVILTSLPMLLMVVVFAATFIALLASFNGGSPISLVITAFVGAGLAALPLTPLVLWLWVKFSLAPATAVMEGQGVIASMRRSSALIRGFWWRSFGILLLVGLMATVVGWVIQQVLSMLMSAPLAAIDFTAGDEGAVIAAFAVIFAFLLAGQLVSQMVVAVFPPLVAALVYVDLRIRKENLAPELTRAAGLL
;
A
#
# COMPACT_ATOMS: atom_id res chain seq x y z
N MET A 1 12.28 36.25 68.26
CA MET A 1 13.12 35.96 67.08
C MET A 1 12.30 35.08 66.15
N THR A 2 11.64 35.67 65.16
CA THR A 2 10.84 34.95 64.15
C THR A 2 11.62 35.02 62.84
N PHE A 3 12.13 33.87 62.39
CA PHE A 3 12.83 33.77 61.11
C PHE A 3 11.87 34.09 59.96
N PRO A 4 12.32 34.79 58.90
CA PRO A 4 11.52 34.98 57.69
C PRO A 4 11.26 33.63 57.00
N PRO A 5 10.09 33.44 56.37
CA PRO A 5 9.77 32.21 55.67
C PRO A 5 10.74 32.01 54.50
N GLY A 6 11.34 30.82 54.43
CA GLY A 6 12.27 30.45 53.36
C GLY A 6 11.60 30.46 51.98
N PRO A 7 12.39 30.58 50.90
CA PRO A 7 11.87 30.58 49.54
C PRO A 7 11.11 29.28 49.23
N PRO A 8 10.02 29.36 48.43
CA PRO A 8 9.18 28.20 48.15
C PRO A 8 9.98 27.09 47.45
N PRO A 9 9.68 25.81 47.70
CA PRO A 9 10.42 24.68 47.14
C PRO A 9 10.30 24.70 45.62
N TYR A 10 11.43 24.53 44.92
CA TYR A 10 11.48 24.29 43.48
C TYR A 10 10.59 23.08 43.15
N GLY A 11 9.37 23.35 42.68
CA GLY A 11 8.49 22.34 42.16
C GLY A 11 9.17 21.66 40.99
N TYR A 12 9.28 20.33 41.05
CA TYR A 12 9.50 19.48 39.89
C TYR A 12 8.31 19.64 38.94
N GLY A 13 8.25 20.78 38.25
CA GLY A 13 7.36 20.98 37.13
C GLY A 13 7.80 20.03 36.02
N TYR A 14 6.87 19.24 35.52
CA TYR A 14 7.03 18.60 34.22
C TYR A 14 7.59 19.66 33.25
N PRO A 15 8.66 19.37 32.49
CA PRO A 15 9.16 20.32 31.51
C PRO A 15 7.98 20.72 30.61
N PRO A 16 7.83 22.03 30.30
CA PRO A 16 6.70 22.52 29.53
C PRO A 16 6.58 21.67 28.26
N PRO A 17 5.36 21.22 27.90
CA PRO A 17 5.18 20.37 26.74
C PRO A 17 5.77 21.08 25.52
N PRO A 18 6.64 20.39 24.75
CA PRO A 18 7.34 21.01 23.64
C PRO A 18 6.34 21.65 22.67
N PRO A 19 6.65 22.83 22.10
CA PRO A 19 5.74 23.55 21.23
C PRO A 19 5.20 22.65 20.12
N ARG A 20 3.89 22.74 19.88
CA ARG A 20 3.16 21.97 18.84
C ARG A 20 2.63 22.92 17.78
N PRO A 21 3.48 23.47 16.90
CA PRO A 21 3.00 24.32 15.81
C PRO A 21 2.08 23.58 14.83
N GLY A 22 2.21 22.25 14.74
CA GLY A 22 1.37 21.38 13.93
C GLY A 22 0.82 20.18 14.71
N VAL A 23 0.67 19.04 14.03
CA VAL A 23 0.07 17.82 14.61
C VAL A 23 0.97 17.08 15.62
N ILE A 24 2.25 17.46 15.77
CA ILE A 24 3.28 16.65 16.43
C ILE A 24 4.16 17.49 17.36
N PRO A 25 4.56 16.95 18.53
CA PRO A 25 5.52 17.62 19.41
C PRO A 25 6.92 17.68 18.79
N LEU A 26 7.60 18.81 18.94
CA LEU A 26 9.00 19.02 18.51
C LEU A 26 10.01 18.31 19.43
N ALA A 27 9.82 17.01 19.64
CA ALA A 27 10.66 16.16 20.49
C ALA A 27 10.72 14.73 19.90
N PRO A 28 11.68 13.88 20.33
CA PRO A 28 11.71 12.48 19.90
C PRO A 28 10.36 11.80 20.15
N LEU A 29 9.76 11.25 19.10
CA LEU A 29 8.37 10.82 19.12
C LEU A 29 8.22 9.49 19.88
N THR A 30 7.14 9.33 20.62
CA THR A 30 6.69 8.02 21.13
C THR A 30 5.78 7.37 20.09
N LEU A 31 5.55 6.05 20.19
CA LEU A 31 4.67 5.33 19.26
C LEU A 31 3.25 5.94 19.23
N GLY A 32 2.72 6.33 20.39
CA GLY A 32 1.44 7.03 20.48
C GLY A 32 1.43 8.41 19.81
N ALA A 33 2.53 9.16 19.86
CA ALA A 33 2.66 10.44 19.17
C ALA A 33 2.75 10.27 17.64
N ILE A 34 3.40 9.20 17.17
CA ILE A 34 3.46 8.87 15.74
C ILE A 34 2.05 8.51 15.22
N LEU A 35 1.36 7.59 15.91
CA LEU A 35 0.01 7.18 15.49
C LEU A 35 -1.00 8.32 15.61
N GLY A 36 -0.99 9.04 16.73
CA GLY A 36 -1.87 10.21 16.94
C GLY A 36 -1.60 11.34 15.95
N GLY A 37 -0.32 11.59 15.62
CA GLY A 37 0.07 12.55 14.58
C GLY A 37 -0.41 12.12 13.19
N ALA A 38 -0.31 10.84 12.85
CA ALA A 38 -0.81 10.30 11.59
C ALA A 38 -2.35 10.41 11.48
N PHE A 39 -3.10 10.05 12.52
CA PHE A 39 -4.56 10.22 12.55
C PHE A 39 -4.98 11.68 12.51
N SER A 40 -4.26 12.57 13.21
CA SER A 40 -4.54 14.01 13.17
C SER A 40 -4.26 14.61 11.79
N ALA A 41 -3.17 14.21 11.14
CA ALA A 41 -2.87 14.60 9.77
C ALA A 41 -3.92 14.08 8.78
N LEU A 42 -4.33 12.81 8.94
CA LEU A 42 -5.39 12.20 8.15
C LEU A 42 -6.70 12.99 8.33
N GLY A 43 -7.12 13.28 9.57
CA GLY A 43 -8.35 14.02 9.86
C GLY A 43 -8.32 15.47 9.38
N ARG A 44 -7.17 16.14 9.42
CA ARG A 44 -7.03 17.54 8.95
C ARG A 44 -7.02 17.66 7.42
N HIS A 45 -6.44 16.68 6.73
CA HIS A 45 -6.25 16.70 5.28
C HIS A 45 -7.05 15.62 4.53
N TRP A 46 -8.09 15.05 5.16
CA TRP A 46 -8.83 13.88 4.65
C TRP A 46 -9.38 14.10 3.24
N LYS A 47 -9.93 15.28 2.95
CA LYS A 47 -10.51 15.58 1.62
C LYS A 47 -9.46 15.55 0.51
N GLN A 48 -8.26 16.07 0.80
CA GLN A 48 -7.17 16.15 -0.17
C GLN A 48 -6.55 14.76 -0.39
N LEU A 49 -6.34 14.02 0.71
CA LEU A 49 -5.83 12.66 0.67
C LEU A 49 -6.80 11.73 -0.07
N LEU A 50 -8.09 11.77 0.25
CA LEU A 50 -9.09 10.98 -0.48
C LEU A 50 -9.22 11.43 -1.93
N GLY A 51 -9.17 12.72 -2.24
CA GLY A 51 -9.23 13.21 -3.62
C GLY A 51 -8.05 12.71 -4.47
N VAL A 52 -6.83 12.77 -3.93
CA VAL A 52 -5.64 12.24 -4.63
C VAL A 52 -5.74 10.72 -4.76
N THR A 53 -6.12 10.02 -3.69
CA THR A 53 -6.23 8.55 -3.70
C THR A 53 -7.30 8.09 -4.69
N ALA A 54 -8.47 8.72 -4.70
CA ALA A 54 -9.55 8.44 -5.66
C ALA A 54 -9.09 8.72 -7.09
N SER A 55 -8.39 9.83 -7.33
CA SER A 55 -7.88 10.16 -8.66
C SER A 55 -6.87 9.13 -9.16
N VAL A 56 -5.91 8.75 -8.30
CA VAL A 56 -4.84 7.82 -8.64
C VAL A 56 -5.36 6.40 -8.84
N TYR A 57 -6.05 5.83 -7.84
CA TYR A 57 -6.57 4.47 -7.94
C TYR A 57 -7.77 4.38 -8.90
N GLY A 58 -8.58 5.43 -9.04
CA GLY A 58 -9.63 5.51 -10.04
C GLY A 58 -9.07 5.48 -11.47
N THR A 59 -8.00 6.25 -11.73
CA THR A 59 -7.31 6.20 -13.03
C THR A 59 -6.66 4.84 -13.28
N ALA A 60 -6.01 4.27 -12.27
CA ALA A 60 -5.44 2.92 -12.35
C ALA A 60 -6.53 1.88 -12.65
N LEU A 61 -7.70 2.00 -12.03
CA LEU A 61 -8.84 1.12 -12.23
C LEU A 61 -9.40 1.24 -13.66
N LEU A 62 -9.56 2.46 -14.17
CA LEU A 62 -10.00 2.69 -15.56
C LEU A 62 -9.01 2.12 -16.56
N PHE A 63 -7.71 2.25 -16.30
CA PHE A 63 -6.67 1.67 -17.13
C PHE A 63 -6.74 0.13 -17.16
N VAL A 64 -6.91 -0.50 -16.00
CA VAL A 64 -7.06 -1.96 -15.90
C VAL A 64 -8.38 -2.41 -16.53
N GLY A 65 -9.47 -1.68 -16.32
CA GLY A 65 -10.77 -1.94 -16.95
C GLY A 65 -10.69 -1.87 -18.47
N ALA A 66 -9.98 -0.88 -19.01
CA ALA A 66 -9.71 -0.78 -20.44
C ALA A 66 -8.85 -1.95 -20.96
N ALA A 67 -7.81 -2.34 -20.21
CA ALA A 67 -6.99 -3.50 -20.56
C ALA A 67 -7.81 -4.80 -20.59
N ILE A 68 -8.70 -5.00 -19.61
CA ILE A 68 -9.65 -6.13 -19.58
C ILE A 68 -10.59 -6.08 -20.78
N GLY A 69 -11.17 -4.91 -21.08
CA GLY A 69 -12.07 -4.73 -22.22
C GLY A 69 -11.40 -5.04 -23.56
N ILE A 70 -10.16 -4.58 -23.75
CA ILE A 70 -9.35 -4.88 -24.95
C ILE A 70 -9.02 -6.37 -25.04
N ALA A 71 -8.63 -6.99 -23.92
CA ALA A 71 -8.34 -8.42 -23.87
C ALA A 71 -9.58 -9.26 -24.20
N TYR A 72 -10.75 -8.88 -23.67
CA TYR A 72 -12.01 -9.51 -24.00
C TYR A 72 -12.40 -9.30 -25.46
N ALA A 73 -12.21 -8.11 -26.02
CA ALA A 73 -12.46 -7.88 -27.44
C ALA A 73 -11.52 -8.69 -28.36
N ALA A 74 -10.30 -9.01 -27.90
CA ALA A 74 -9.32 -9.76 -28.68
C ALA A 74 -9.50 -11.29 -28.60
N VAL A 75 -9.99 -11.81 -27.47
CA VAL A 75 -9.99 -13.27 -27.18
C VAL A 75 -11.36 -13.75 -26.70
N GLY A 76 -12.38 -12.89 -26.68
CA GLY A 76 -13.73 -13.20 -26.20
C GLY A 76 -14.39 -14.34 -26.96
N ASP A 77 -14.20 -14.41 -28.28
CA ASP A 77 -14.77 -15.46 -29.14
C ASP A 77 -14.18 -16.86 -28.86
N LEU A 78 -13.02 -16.92 -28.20
CA LEU A 78 -12.34 -18.18 -27.84
C LEU A 78 -12.81 -18.73 -26.49
N PHE A 79 -13.54 -17.96 -25.68
CA PHE A 79 -14.05 -18.42 -24.37
C PHE A 79 -14.98 -19.65 -24.49
N PRO A 80 -16.02 -19.65 -25.36
CA PRO A 80 -16.90 -20.81 -25.51
C PRO A 80 -16.16 -22.06 -26.00
N ALA A 81 -15.18 -21.89 -26.90
CA ALA A 81 -14.38 -22.98 -27.43
C ALA A 81 -13.50 -23.70 -26.39
N VAL A 82 -13.22 -23.04 -25.25
CA VAL A 82 -12.37 -23.57 -24.18
C VAL A 82 -13.16 -23.95 -22.93
N PHE A 83 -14.22 -23.23 -22.61
CA PHE A 83 -14.98 -23.40 -21.36
C PHE A 83 -16.34 -24.10 -21.53
N ASP A 84 -16.86 -24.23 -22.76
CA ASP A 84 -18.18 -24.83 -23.04
C ASP A 84 -18.06 -26.06 -23.97
N LEU A 85 -17.16 -26.97 -23.60
CA LEU A 85 -16.87 -28.20 -24.35
C LEU A 85 -17.78 -29.35 -23.90
N PRO A 86 -18.28 -30.19 -24.83
CA PRO A 86 -19.00 -31.41 -24.49
C PRO A 86 -18.18 -32.34 -23.57
N PRO A 87 -18.82 -33.07 -22.63
CA PRO A 87 -18.11 -33.93 -21.69
C PRO A 87 -17.19 -34.93 -22.41
N GLY A 88 -15.88 -34.87 -22.11
CA GLY A 88 -14.87 -35.78 -22.67
C GLY A 88 -14.00 -35.19 -23.79
N GLN A 89 -14.28 -33.98 -24.28
CA GLN A 89 -13.36 -33.25 -25.16
C GLN A 89 -12.34 -32.44 -24.37
N LYS A 90 -11.09 -32.39 -24.85
CA LYS A 90 -10.04 -31.55 -24.28
C LYS A 90 -9.90 -30.29 -25.15
N PRO A 91 -9.76 -29.10 -24.54
CA PRO A 91 -9.53 -27.87 -25.30
C PRO A 91 -8.22 -27.98 -26.09
N ARG A 92 -8.24 -27.49 -27.33
CA ARG A 92 -7.06 -27.48 -28.19
C ARG A 92 -6.09 -26.41 -27.68
N TRP A 93 -4.79 -26.72 -27.67
CA TRP A 93 -3.78 -25.80 -27.16
C TRP A 93 -3.73 -24.47 -27.92
N ASP A 94 -4.07 -24.50 -29.22
CA ASP A 94 -4.16 -23.32 -30.10
C ASP A 94 -5.22 -22.30 -29.61
N ASP A 95 -6.28 -22.75 -28.91
CA ASP A 95 -7.36 -21.89 -28.40
C ASP A 95 -7.07 -21.42 -26.96
N VAL A 96 -6.33 -22.22 -26.19
CA VAL A 96 -5.94 -21.93 -24.80
C VAL A 96 -4.79 -20.93 -24.74
N GLN A 97 -3.82 -21.01 -25.66
CA GLN A 97 -2.64 -20.16 -25.66
C GLN A 97 -2.99 -18.65 -25.73
N PRO A 98 -3.88 -18.17 -26.62
CA PRO A 98 -4.30 -16.76 -26.66
C PRO A 98 -4.96 -16.27 -25.37
N LEU A 99 -5.77 -17.11 -24.70
CA LEU A 99 -6.41 -16.79 -23.42
C LEU A 99 -5.37 -16.59 -22.31
N ILE A 100 -4.37 -17.48 -22.24
CA ILE A 100 -3.28 -17.35 -21.28
C ILE A 100 -2.47 -16.07 -21.55
N VAL A 101 -2.15 -15.78 -22.81
CA VAL A 101 -1.41 -14.56 -23.20
C VAL A 101 -2.20 -13.30 -22.82
N ALA A 102 -3.50 -13.24 -23.13
CA ALA A 102 -4.36 -12.13 -22.78
C ALA A 102 -4.45 -11.94 -21.25
N PHE A 103 -4.61 -13.03 -20.50
CA PHE A 103 -4.62 -12.99 -19.04
C PHE A 103 -3.31 -12.45 -18.47
N VAL A 104 -2.16 -12.92 -18.97
CA VAL A 104 -0.84 -12.46 -18.54
C VAL A 104 -0.64 -10.97 -18.85
N LEU A 105 -1.06 -10.51 -20.03
CA LEU A 105 -0.97 -9.09 -20.40
C LEU A 105 -1.84 -8.19 -19.53
N VAL A 106 -3.08 -8.61 -19.22
CA VAL A 106 -3.97 -7.91 -18.29
C VAL A 106 -3.37 -7.89 -16.88
N TRP A 107 -2.79 -9.00 -16.43
CA TRP A 107 -2.13 -9.08 -15.14
C TRP A 107 -0.93 -8.15 -15.04
N ILE A 108 -0.08 -8.10 -16.08
CA ILE A 108 1.04 -7.15 -16.17
C ILE A 108 0.53 -5.71 -16.17
N ALA A 109 -0.51 -5.39 -16.93
CA ALA A 109 -1.13 -4.06 -16.93
C ALA A 109 -1.66 -3.69 -15.54
N GLY A 110 -2.30 -4.62 -14.84
CA GLY A 110 -2.73 -4.48 -13.45
C GLY A 110 -1.59 -4.21 -12.48
N LEU A 111 -0.49 -4.95 -12.61
CA LEU A 111 0.71 -4.72 -11.81
C LEU A 111 1.32 -3.34 -12.06
N ILE A 112 1.43 -2.90 -13.32
CA ILE A 112 1.94 -1.58 -13.65
C ILE A 112 1.04 -0.49 -13.04
N ALA A 113 -0.28 -0.65 -13.16
CA ALA A 113 -1.25 0.30 -12.64
C ALA A 113 -1.15 0.42 -11.11
N ILE A 114 -1.09 -0.70 -10.39
CA ILE A 114 -1.05 -0.68 -8.93
C ILE A 114 0.31 -0.22 -8.38
N LEU A 115 1.42 -0.57 -9.04
CA LEU A 115 2.75 -0.07 -8.68
C LEU A 115 2.84 1.45 -8.87
N SER A 116 2.31 1.95 -9.99
CA SER A 116 2.26 3.38 -10.28
C SER A 116 1.39 4.11 -9.25
N ALA A 117 0.22 3.55 -8.91
CA ALA A 117 -0.67 4.11 -7.91
C ALA A 117 -0.01 4.20 -6.52
N ASN A 118 0.61 3.11 -6.07
CA ASN A 118 1.34 3.06 -4.81
C ASN A 118 2.52 4.04 -4.80
N ALA A 119 3.21 4.22 -5.92
CA ALA A 119 4.30 5.20 -6.04
C ALA A 119 3.82 6.64 -5.88
N VAL A 120 2.70 7.01 -6.53
CA VAL A 120 2.12 8.34 -6.37
C VAL A 120 1.68 8.57 -4.92
N MET A 121 1.08 7.59 -4.26
CA MET A 121 0.70 7.70 -2.84
C MET A 121 1.91 7.80 -1.90
N ALA A 122 2.96 7.01 -2.17
CA ALA A 122 4.22 7.10 -1.45
C ALA A 122 4.92 8.46 -1.64
N ALA A 123 4.61 9.19 -2.72
CA ALA A 123 5.09 10.55 -2.97
C ALA A 123 4.21 11.63 -2.29
N ALA A 124 2.89 11.48 -2.39
CA ALA A 124 1.91 12.46 -1.93
C ALA A 124 1.82 12.52 -0.40
N CYS A 125 1.86 11.37 0.29
CA CYS A 125 1.70 11.33 1.74
C CYS A 125 2.83 12.07 2.52
N PRO A 126 4.12 11.91 2.17
CA PRO A 126 5.17 12.73 2.75
C PRO A 126 5.00 14.23 2.48
N ALA A 127 4.53 14.63 1.29
CA ALA A 127 4.29 16.03 0.97
C ALA A 127 3.18 16.64 1.84
N VAL A 128 2.07 15.93 2.06
CA VAL A 128 1.03 16.33 3.03
C VAL A 128 1.63 16.43 4.43
N MET A 129 2.45 15.46 4.83
CA MET A 129 2.99 15.42 6.18
C MET A 129 3.90 16.62 6.48
N GLN A 130 4.68 17.09 5.51
CA GLN A 130 5.47 18.31 5.69
C GLN A 130 4.59 19.52 6.01
N GLU A 131 3.49 19.70 5.29
CA GLU A 131 2.58 20.83 5.48
C GLU A 131 1.77 20.67 6.79
N ALA A 132 1.37 19.46 7.15
CA ALA A 132 0.69 19.14 8.41
C ALA A 132 1.57 19.37 9.64
N VAL A 133 2.87 19.05 9.56
CA VAL A 133 3.86 19.33 10.62
C VAL A 133 4.11 20.83 10.78
N LEU A 134 4.11 21.58 9.67
CA LEU A 134 4.26 23.03 9.67
C LEU A 134 2.96 23.80 9.98
N GLY A 135 1.84 23.10 10.16
CA GLY A 135 0.53 23.71 10.45
C GLY A 135 -0.08 24.51 9.28
N ARG A 136 0.45 24.36 8.06
CA ARG A 136 0.02 25.14 6.89
C ARG A 136 -1.16 24.45 6.18
N PRO A 137 -2.18 25.20 5.71
CA PRO A 137 -3.22 24.62 4.88
C PRO A 137 -2.64 24.27 3.50
N THR A 138 -3.03 23.10 2.98
CA THR A 138 -2.63 22.63 1.63
C THR A 138 -3.82 22.79 0.68
N THR A 139 -3.59 22.73 -0.64
CA THR A 139 -4.67 22.64 -1.64
C THR A 139 -4.47 21.41 -2.52
N PHE A 140 -5.56 20.90 -3.12
CA PHE A 140 -5.51 19.72 -3.98
C PHE A 140 -4.53 19.90 -5.16
N GLY A 141 -4.58 21.06 -5.84
CA GLY A 141 -3.71 21.34 -6.98
C GLY A 141 -2.23 21.42 -6.62
N ALA A 142 -1.88 22.05 -5.49
CA ALA A 142 -0.51 22.11 -5.01
C ALA A 142 0.02 20.71 -4.66
N LEU A 143 -0.81 19.90 -4.01
CA LEU A 143 -0.44 18.53 -3.65
C LEU A 143 -0.26 17.64 -4.89
N TRP A 144 -1.17 17.75 -5.85
CA TRP A 144 -1.13 16.99 -7.11
C TRP A 144 0.12 17.32 -7.92
N HIS A 145 0.43 18.60 -8.11
CA HIS A 145 1.60 19.02 -8.87
C HIS A 145 2.90 18.57 -8.20
N ARG A 146 2.98 18.66 -6.87
CA ARG A 146 4.15 18.25 -6.10
C ARG A 146 4.35 16.73 -6.10
N ALA A 147 3.25 15.96 -6.03
CA ALA A 147 3.29 14.51 -6.18
C ALA A 147 3.77 14.12 -7.58
N TRP A 148 3.26 14.78 -8.63
CA TRP A 148 3.63 14.48 -10.03
C TRP A 148 5.09 14.84 -10.35
N ALA A 149 5.57 16.00 -9.90
CA ALA A 149 6.95 16.44 -10.13
C ALA A 149 8.00 15.48 -9.56
N ARG A 150 7.66 14.74 -8.48
CA ARG A 150 8.55 13.76 -7.84
C ARG A 150 8.20 12.32 -8.16
N MET A 151 7.14 12.09 -8.95
CA MET A 151 6.74 10.76 -9.39
C MET A 151 7.90 9.93 -9.96
N PRO A 152 8.80 10.41 -10.85
CA PRO A 152 9.83 9.54 -11.41
C PRO A 152 10.87 9.07 -10.37
N ALA A 153 11.25 9.94 -9.44
CA ALA A 153 12.17 9.58 -8.37
C ALA A 153 11.51 8.61 -7.37
N VAL A 154 10.24 8.84 -7.03
CA VAL A 154 9.52 7.95 -6.10
C VAL A 154 9.16 6.62 -6.76
N LEU A 155 8.77 6.63 -8.04
CA LEU A 155 8.53 5.43 -8.83
C LEU A 155 9.79 4.56 -8.89
N GLY A 156 10.94 5.16 -9.15
CA GLY A 156 12.22 4.46 -9.08
C GLY A 156 12.49 3.84 -7.71
N THR A 157 12.19 4.54 -6.61
CA THR A 157 12.33 3.96 -5.27
C THR A 157 11.34 2.83 -5.01
N VAL A 158 10.07 3.00 -5.39
CA VAL A 158 9.03 1.98 -5.17
C VAL A 158 9.33 0.72 -5.98
N ILE A 159 9.71 0.87 -7.26
CA ILE A 159 10.16 -0.24 -8.09
C ILE A 159 11.32 -0.97 -7.41
N LEU A 160 12.37 -0.25 -7.01
CA LEU A 160 13.56 -0.85 -6.42
C LEU A 160 13.27 -1.50 -5.06
N THR A 161 12.33 -0.97 -4.27
CA THR A 161 11.85 -1.61 -3.03
C THR A 161 10.92 -2.79 -3.28
N SER A 162 10.21 -2.82 -4.40
CA SER A 162 9.31 -3.91 -4.78
C SER A 162 10.05 -5.11 -5.37
N LEU A 163 11.25 -4.92 -5.94
CA LEU A 163 12.03 -5.99 -6.58
C LEU A 163 12.29 -7.21 -5.66
N PRO A 164 12.73 -7.07 -4.40
CA PRO A 164 12.88 -8.21 -3.49
C PRO A 164 11.55 -8.93 -3.22
N MET A 165 10.45 -8.20 -3.17
CA MET A 165 9.11 -8.77 -2.95
C MET A 165 8.60 -9.48 -4.21
N LEU A 166 8.90 -8.95 -5.39
CA LEU A 166 8.60 -9.58 -6.66
C LEU A 166 9.41 -10.87 -6.85
N LEU A 167 10.69 -10.87 -6.47
CA LEU A 167 11.52 -12.07 -6.47
C LEU A 167 10.91 -13.18 -5.61
N MET A 168 10.43 -12.84 -4.41
CA MET A 168 9.73 -13.77 -3.53
C MET A 168 8.48 -14.37 -4.20
N VAL A 169 7.65 -13.52 -4.81
CA VAL A 169 6.42 -13.95 -5.50
C VAL A 169 6.76 -14.84 -6.70
N VAL A 170 7.81 -14.51 -7.46
CA VAL A 170 8.26 -15.32 -8.60
C VAL A 170 8.76 -16.68 -8.14
N VAL A 171 9.55 -16.76 -7.07
CA VAL A 171 10.03 -18.03 -6.51
C VAL A 171 8.85 -18.88 -6.01
N PHE A 172 7.89 -18.26 -5.31
CA PHE A 172 6.68 -18.94 -4.88
C PHE A 172 5.87 -19.47 -6.08
N ALA A 173 5.58 -18.62 -7.07
CA ALA A 173 4.80 -18.99 -8.24
C ALA A 173 5.49 -20.07 -9.08
N ALA A 174 6.79 -19.95 -9.32
CA ALA A 174 7.57 -20.94 -10.07
C ALA A 174 7.57 -22.30 -9.35
N THR A 175 7.76 -22.31 -8.03
CA THR A 175 7.72 -23.55 -7.24
C THR A 175 6.31 -24.15 -7.23
N PHE A 176 5.28 -23.30 -7.08
CA PHE A 176 3.89 -23.72 -7.12
C PHE A 176 3.56 -24.38 -8.46
N ILE A 177 3.88 -23.74 -9.59
CA ILE A 177 3.67 -24.27 -10.94
C ILE A 177 4.46 -25.57 -11.15
N ALA A 178 5.72 -25.63 -10.72
CA ALA A 178 6.53 -26.84 -10.84
C ALA A 178 5.94 -28.02 -10.05
N LEU A 179 5.41 -27.77 -8.85
CA LEU A 179 4.75 -28.79 -8.03
C LEU A 179 3.42 -29.25 -8.64
N LEU A 180 2.64 -28.32 -9.23
CA LEU A 180 1.44 -28.67 -10.00
C LEU A 180 1.78 -29.53 -11.23
N ALA A 181 2.87 -29.20 -11.94
CA ALA A 181 3.30 -29.91 -13.15
C ALA A 181 3.90 -31.29 -12.86
N SER A 182 4.39 -31.53 -11.65
CA SER A 182 4.97 -32.82 -11.22
C SER A 182 3.91 -33.89 -10.88
N PHE A 183 2.65 -33.66 -11.24
CA PHE A 183 1.54 -34.53 -10.91
C PHE A 183 1.63 -35.89 -11.62
N ASN A 184 1.74 -36.96 -10.85
CA ASN A 184 1.80 -38.34 -11.33
C ASN A 184 0.68 -39.23 -10.74
N GLY A 185 -0.48 -38.63 -10.43
CA GLY A 185 -1.65 -39.33 -9.88
C GLY A 185 -1.88 -39.05 -8.38
N GLY A 186 -3.13 -38.71 -8.02
CA GLY A 186 -3.55 -38.29 -6.68
C GLY A 186 -4.86 -37.47 -6.73
N SER A 187 -5.41 -37.08 -5.58
CA SER A 187 -6.59 -36.20 -5.56
C SER A 187 -6.22 -34.76 -5.98
N PRO A 188 -7.04 -34.05 -6.78
CA PRO A 188 -6.76 -32.67 -7.17
C PRO A 188 -6.60 -31.73 -5.98
N ILE A 189 -7.38 -31.95 -4.92
CA ILE A 189 -7.38 -31.12 -3.72
C ILE A 189 -6.08 -31.30 -2.92
N SER A 190 -5.62 -32.53 -2.73
CA SER A 190 -4.35 -32.79 -2.02
C SER A 190 -3.17 -32.18 -2.75
N LEU A 191 -3.18 -32.20 -4.09
CA LEU A 191 -2.13 -31.59 -4.91
C LEU A 191 -2.05 -30.08 -4.71
N VAL A 192 -3.18 -29.36 -4.76
CA VAL A 192 -3.19 -27.90 -4.56
C VAL A 192 -2.64 -27.55 -3.16
N ILE A 193 -3.04 -28.30 -2.14
CA ILE A 193 -2.55 -28.10 -0.77
C ILE A 193 -1.04 -28.35 -0.69
N THR A 194 -0.55 -29.48 -1.22
CA THR A 194 0.88 -29.81 -1.22
C THR A 194 1.70 -28.80 -2.02
N ALA A 195 1.20 -28.36 -3.18
CA ALA A 195 1.86 -27.33 -3.99
C ALA A 195 1.94 -26.00 -3.25
N PHE A 196 0.87 -25.60 -2.57
CA PHE A 196 0.85 -24.34 -1.82
C PHE A 196 1.77 -24.38 -0.60
N VAL A 197 1.74 -25.48 0.17
CA VAL A 197 2.62 -25.70 1.33
C VAL A 197 4.07 -25.79 0.88
N GLY A 198 4.37 -26.53 -0.18
CA GLY A 198 5.70 -26.68 -0.75
C GLY A 198 6.27 -25.36 -1.28
N ALA A 199 5.46 -24.58 -2.00
CA ALA A 199 5.84 -23.25 -2.46
C ALA A 199 6.08 -22.28 -1.29
N GLY A 200 5.25 -22.35 -0.24
CA GLY A 200 5.45 -21.57 0.99
C GLY A 200 6.75 -21.92 1.69
N LEU A 201 7.05 -23.22 1.82
CA LEU A 201 8.31 -23.71 2.39
C LEU A 201 9.53 -23.28 1.58
N ALA A 202 9.45 -23.27 0.25
CA ALA A 202 10.53 -22.78 -0.61
C ALA A 202 10.74 -21.27 -0.51
N ALA A 203 9.68 -20.51 -0.23
CA ALA A 203 9.72 -19.06 -0.03
C ALA A 203 10.21 -18.65 1.37
N LEU A 204 10.03 -19.50 2.40
CA LEU A 204 10.39 -19.18 3.79
C LEU A 204 11.83 -18.66 3.98
N PRO A 205 12.88 -19.27 3.40
CA PRO A 205 14.26 -18.80 3.59
C PRO A 205 14.53 -17.39 3.08
N LEU A 206 13.77 -16.93 2.08
CA LEU A 206 13.90 -15.58 1.52
C LEU A 206 13.22 -14.53 2.41
N THR A 207 12.31 -14.95 3.30
CA THR A 207 11.48 -14.06 4.12
C THR A 207 12.31 -13.11 5.00
N PRO A 208 13.30 -13.56 5.79
CA PRO A 208 14.10 -12.64 6.59
C PRO A 208 14.89 -11.63 5.75
N LEU A 209 15.39 -12.04 4.57
CA LEU A 209 16.11 -11.15 3.66
C LEU A 209 15.19 -10.05 3.11
N VAL A 210 14.00 -10.44 2.64
CA VAL A 210 13.00 -9.51 2.10
C VAL A 210 12.52 -8.55 3.19
N LEU A 211 12.22 -9.04 4.39
CA LEU A 211 11.83 -8.19 5.52
C LEU A 211 12.94 -7.20 5.90
N TRP A 212 14.19 -7.65 5.94
CA TRP A 212 15.32 -6.77 6.23
C TRP A 212 15.47 -5.64 5.20
N LEU A 213 15.37 -5.96 3.90
CA LEU A 213 15.41 -4.98 2.82
C LEU A 213 14.21 -4.03 2.86
N TRP A 214 13.00 -4.56 3.12
CA TRP A 214 11.77 -3.79 3.23
C TRP A 214 11.87 -2.73 4.34
N VAL A 215 12.31 -3.12 5.55
CA VAL A 215 12.52 -2.16 6.64
C VAL A 215 13.55 -1.13 6.21
N LYS A 216 14.72 -1.55 5.70
CA LYS A 216 15.84 -0.68 5.34
C LYS A 216 15.47 0.41 4.31
N PHE A 217 14.51 0.14 3.44
CA PHE A 217 14.08 1.06 2.38
C PHE A 217 12.69 1.65 2.55
N SER A 218 12.01 1.35 3.66
CA SER A 218 10.69 1.90 4.00
C SER A 218 10.63 3.43 4.00
N LEU A 219 11.75 4.12 4.27
CA LEU A 219 11.85 5.58 4.32
C LEU A 219 12.37 6.19 3.02
N ALA A 220 12.70 5.39 2.00
CA ALA A 220 13.25 5.88 0.73
C ALA A 220 12.27 6.81 -0.03
N PRO A 221 10.94 6.55 -0.06
CA PRO A 221 10.01 7.50 -0.66
C PRO A 221 9.96 8.83 0.10
N ALA A 222 10.00 8.78 1.44
CA ALA A 222 10.00 9.98 2.28
C ALA A 222 11.27 10.82 2.07
N THR A 223 12.45 10.20 1.98
CA THR A 223 13.71 10.91 1.71
C THR A 223 13.74 11.49 0.30
N ALA A 224 13.22 10.78 -0.71
CA ALA A 224 13.15 11.27 -2.08
C ALA A 224 12.29 12.54 -2.21
N VAL A 225 11.16 12.60 -1.50
CA VAL A 225 10.26 13.76 -1.51
C VAL A 225 10.77 14.88 -0.61
N MET A 226 11.13 14.57 0.65
CA MET A 226 11.45 15.58 1.65
C MET A 226 12.86 16.17 1.49
N GLU A 227 13.82 15.37 1.04
CA GLU A 227 15.21 15.82 0.81
C GLU A 227 15.50 16.08 -0.67
N GLY A 228 14.53 15.85 -1.56
CA GLY A 228 14.66 16.09 -3.00
C GLY A 228 15.68 15.19 -3.70
N GLN A 229 16.07 14.07 -3.07
CA GLN A 229 17.14 13.17 -3.52
C GLN A 229 16.72 12.28 -4.70
N GLY A 230 17.69 11.90 -5.54
CA GLY A 230 17.50 10.89 -6.59
C GLY A 230 17.32 9.47 -6.03
N VAL A 231 16.91 8.53 -6.88
CA VAL A 231 16.52 7.14 -6.51
C VAL A 231 17.57 6.41 -5.66
N ILE A 232 18.83 6.38 -6.11
CA ILE A 232 19.88 5.64 -5.39
C ILE A 232 20.30 6.38 -4.12
N ALA A 233 20.35 7.71 -4.17
CA ALA A 233 20.72 8.55 -3.04
C ALA A 233 19.69 8.44 -1.91
N SER A 234 18.40 8.42 -2.23
CA SER A 234 17.30 8.27 -1.26
C SER A 234 17.34 6.90 -0.57
N MET A 235 17.71 5.82 -1.27
CA MET A 235 17.86 4.49 -0.68
C MET A 235 19.07 4.38 0.25
N ARG A 236 20.22 4.93 -0.16
CA ARG A 236 21.42 4.98 0.71
C ARG A 236 21.12 5.79 1.98
N ARG A 237 20.41 6.90 1.83
CA ARG A 237 19.97 7.76 2.92
C ARG A 237 19.00 7.05 3.87
N SER A 238 17.98 6.37 3.34
CA SER A 238 17.04 5.55 4.12
C SER A 238 17.79 4.51 4.96
N SER A 239 18.74 3.79 4.35
CA SER A 239 19.59 2.83 5.05
C SER A 239 20.38 3.47 6.20
N ALA A 240 20.95 4.66 5.99
CA ALA A 240 21.73 5.35 7.02
C ALA A 240 20.85 5.81 8.19
N LEU A 241 19.62 6.27 7.91
CA LEU A 241 18.65 6.69 8.93
C LEU A 241 18.17 5.52 9.80
N ILE A 242 17.96 4.34 9.22
CA ILE A 242 17.46 3.17 9.96
C ILE A 242 18.56 2.45 10.75
N ARG A 243 19.84 2.57 10.33
CA ARG A 243 20.98 1.94 11.00
C ARG A 243 21.04 2.35 12.48
N GLY A 244 20.94 1.40 13.40
CA GLY A 244 20.92 1.64 14.85
C GLY A 244 19.53 1.77 15.48
N PHE A 245 18.46 1.92 14.69
CA PHE A 245 17.06 1.95 15.16
C PHE A 245 16.18 0.91 14.46
N TRP A 246 16.78 -0.11 13.83
CA TRP A 246 16.11 -1.09 12.97
C TRP A 246 14.91 -1.78 13.67
N TRP A 247 15.10 -2.29 14.88
CA TRP A 247 14.04 -2.98 15.63
C TRP A 247 12.84 -2.11 15.96
N ARG A 248 13.10 -0.84 16.29
CA ARG A 248 12.05 0.13 16.58
C ARG A 248 11.26 0.48 15.32
N SER A 249 11.95 0.76 14.21
CA SER A 249 11.31 1.02 12.92
C SER A 249 10.52 -0.20 12.44
N PHE A 250 11.09 -1.40 12.55
CA PHE A 250 10.42 -2.65 12.23
C PHE A 250 9.14 -2.84 13.04
N GLY A 251 9.19 -2.69 14.38
CA GLY A 251 8.01 -2.86 15.23
C GLY A 251 6.89 -1.87 14.92
N ILE A 252 7.23 -0.59 14.66
CA ILE A 252 6.24 0.44 14.29
C ILE A 252 5.63 0.12 12.92
N LEU A 253 6.46 -0.19 11.92
CA LEU A 253 5.99 -0.48 10.56
C LEU A 253 5.18 -1.78 10.50
N LEU A 254 5.56 -2.80 11.29
CA LEU A 254 4.83 -4.04 11.41
C LEU A 254 3.46 -3.81 12.06
N LEU A 255 3.40 -3.07 13.17
CA LEU A 255 2.15 -2.73 13.84
C LEU A 255 1.19 -2.00 12.87
N VAL A 256 1.71 -0.98 12.19
CA VAL A 256 0.92 -0.18 11.24
C VAL A 256 0.48 -1.00 10.03
N GLY A 257 1.38 -1.85 9.52
CA GLY A 257 1.06 -2.81 8.46
C GLY A 257 -0.06 -3.75 8.88
N LEU A 258 0.03 -4.33 10.08
CA LEU A 258 -0.99 -5.21 10.64
C LEU A 258 -2.33 -4.50 10.83
N MET A 259 -2.31 -3.26 11.34
CA MET A 259 -3.53 -2.45 11.44
C MET A 259 -4.16 -2.22 10.07
N ALA A 260 -3.35 -1.86 9.07
CA ALA A 260 -3.82 -1.60 7.71
C ALA A 260 -4.39 -2.87 7.05
N THR A 261 -3.77 -4.04 7.26
CA THR A 261 -4.30 -5.32 6.74
C THR A 261 -5.59 -5.74 7.44
N VAL A 262 -5.68 -5.57 8.76
CA VAL A 262 -6.92 -5.86 9.51
C VAL A 262 -8.05 -4.94 9.05
N VAL A 263 -7.80 -3.64 8.91
CA VAL A 263 -8.79 -2.67 8.41
C VAL A 263 -9.23 -3.03 7.00
N GLY A 264 -8.27 -3.33 6.10
CA GLY A 264 -8.56 -3.77 4.74
C GLY A 264 -9.42 -5.04 4.73
N TRP A 265 -9.08 -6.02 5.56
CA TRP A 265 -9.84 -7.28 5.69
C TRP A 265 -11.26 -7.03 6.19
N VAL A 266 -11.46 -6.22 7.23
CA VAL A 266 -12.79 -5.86 7.74
C VAL A 266 -13.64 -5.19 6.67
N ILE A 267 -13.07 -4.23 5.92
CA ILE A 267 -13.78 -3.56 4.81
C ILE A 267 -14.20 -4.59 3.75
N GLN A 268 -13.30 -5.50 3.38
CA GLN A 268 -13.58 -6.56 2.40
C GLN A 268 -14.66 -7.53 2.89
N GLN A 269 -14.65 -7.91 4.18
CA GLN A 269 -15.70 -8.76 4.75
C GLN A 269 -17.07 -8.06 4.75
N VAL A 270 -17.13 -6.79 5.15
CA VAL A 270 -18.38 -6.02 5.10
C VAL A 270 -18.90 -5.91 3.67
N LEU A 271 -18.03 -5.61 2.71
CA LEU A 271 -18.40 -5.54 1.30
C LEU A 271 -18.91 -6.89 0.77
N SER A 272 -18.23 -7.99 1.13
CA SER A 272 -18.64 -9.35 0.78
C SER A 272 -20.03 -9.69 1.35
N MET A 273 -20.29 -9.32 2.61
CA MET A 273 -21.60 -9.52 3.23
C MET A 273 -22.71 -8.74 2.51
N LEU A 274 -22.45 -7.48 2.15
CA LEU A 274 -23.39 -6.65 1.38
C LEU A 274 -23.69 -7.24 0.00
N MET A 275 -22.75 -7.98 -0.59
CA MET A 275 -22.90 -8.63 -1.89
C MET A 275 -23.59 -9.98 -1.85
N SER A 276 -23.61 -10.65 -0.69
CA SER A 276 -24.18 -11.99 -0.59
C SER A 276 -25.68 -12.03 -0.91
N ALA A 277 -26.43 -10.98 -0.57
CA ALA A 277 -27.87 -10.88 -0.84
C ALA A 277 -28.21 -10.63 -2.33
N PRO A 278 -27.59 -9.65 -3.04
CA PRO A 278 -27.78 -9.49 -4.48
C PRO A 278 -27.35 -10.73 -5.28
N LEU A 279 -26.24 -11.38 -4.90
CA LEU A 279 -25.75 -12.60 -5.55
C LEU A 279 -26.73 -13.77 -5.44
N ALA A 280 -27.37 -13.94 -4.28
CA ALA A 280 -28.35 -15.00 -4.06
C ALA A 280 -29.69 -14.76 -4.79
N ALA A 281 -29.99 -13.50 -5.17
CA ALA A 281 -31.21 -13.13 -5.87
C ALA A 281 -31.10 -13.24 -7.41
N ILE A 282 -29.89 -13.46 -7.94
CA ILE A 282 -29.66 -13.62 -9.39
C ILE A 282 -29.84 -15.09 -9.75
N ASP A 283 -30.80 -15.37 -10.63
CA ASP A 283 -30.98 -16.70 -11.21
C ASP A 283 -30.01 -16.89 -12.39
N PHE A 284 -28.89 -17.55 -12.13
CA PHE A 284 -27.89 -17.90 -13.14
C PHE A 284 -28.31 -19.06 -14.05
N THR A 285 -29.50 -19.65 -13.84
CA THR A 285 -30.03 -20.78 -14.62
C THR A 285 -31.07 -20.38 -15.66
N ALA A 286 -31.51 -19.12 -15.64
CA ALA A 286 -32.30 -18.55 -16.72
C ALA A 286 -31.45 -18.55 -17.99
N GLY A 287 -31.88 -19.27 -19.04
CA GLY A 287 -31.18 -19.39 -20.33
C GLY A 287 -31.07 -18.11 -21.16
N ASP A 288 -31.12 -16.93 -20.51
CA ASP A 288 -30.87 -15.63 -21.10
C ASP A 288 -29.42 -15.21 -20.81
N GLU A 289 -28.54 -15.50 -21.76
CA GLU A 289 -27.11 -15.16 -21.69
C GLU A 289 -26.90 -13.65 -21.47
N GLY A 290 -27.80 -12.80 -21.98
CA GLY A 290 -27.73 -11.35 -21.81
C GLY A 290 -27.98 -10.90 -20.37
N ALA A 291 -28.93 -11.53 -19.68
CA ALA A 291 -29.22 -11.28 -18.27
C ALA A 291 -28.05 -11.72 -17.36
N VAL A 292 -27.43 -12.86 -17.67
CA VAL A 292 -26.27 -13.38 -16.93
C VAL A 292 -25.06 -12.46 -17.09
N ILE A 293 -24.76 -12.00 -18.32
CA ILE A 293 -23.66 -11.06 -18.57
C ILE A 293 -23.89 -9.73 -17.85
N ALA A 294 -25.11 -9.19 -17.90
CA ALA A 294 -25.46 -7.94 -17.20
C ALA A 294 -25.29 -8.08 -15.68
N ALA A 295 -25.71 -9.21 -15.11
CA ALA A 295 -25.54 -9.50 -13.69
C ALA A 295 -24.06 -9.59 -13.29
N PHE A 296 -23.23 -10.30 -14.07
CA PHE A 296 -21.78 -10.35 -13.85
C PHE A 296 -21.12 -8.97 -13.94
N ALA A 297 -21.52 -8.14 -14.89
CA ALA A 297 -21.01 -6.78 -15.03
C ALA A 297 -21.31 -5.92 -13.79
N VAL A 298 -22.53 -6.03 -13.25
CA VAL A 298 -22.93 -5.32 -12.02
C VAL A 298 -22.14 -5.81 -10.80
N ILE A 299 -22.00 -7.13 -10.63
CA ILE A 299 -21.20 -7.72 -9.55
C ILE A 299 -19.75 -7.26 -9.64
N PHE A 300 -19.17 -7.32 -10.84
CA PHE A 300 -17.79 -6.93 -11.07
C PHE A 300 -17.59 -5.44 -10.80
N ALA A 301 -18.48 -4.57 -11.29
CA ALA A 301 -18.43 -3.14 -11.01
C ALA A 301 -18.50 -2.84 -9.49
N PHE A 302 -19.32 -3.57 -8.75
CA PHE A 302 -19.41 -3.42 -7.30
C PHE A 302 -18.15 -3.89 -6.57
N LEU A 303 -17.59 -5.04 -6.96
CA LEU A 303 -16.32 -5.54 -6.41
C LEU A 303 -15.18 -4.55 -6.66
N LEU A 304 -15.12 -3.98 -7.87
CA LEU A 304 -14.14 -2.95 -8.22
C LEU A 304 -14.34 -1.69 -7.39
N ALA A 305 -15.57 -1.21 -7.23
CA ALA A 305 -15.89 -0.03 -6.43
C ALA A 305 -15.54 -0.24 -4.95
N GLY A 306 -15.89 -1.38 -4.38
CA GLY A 306 -15.57 -1.68 -3.00
C GLY A 306 -14.08 -1.92 -2.76
N GLN A 307 -13.36 -2.48 -3.74
CA GLN A 307 -11.91 -2.55 -3.69
C GLN A 307 -11.27 -1.16 -3.76
N LEU A 308 -11.80 -0.27 -4.60
CA LEU A 308 -11.36 1.13 -4.64
C LEU A 308 -11.54 1.81 -3.27
N VAL A 309 -12.70 1.64 -2.64
CA VAL A 309 -12.97 2.17 -1.29
C VAL A 309 -11.99 1.60 -0.25
N SER A 310 -11.71 0.29 -0.30
CA SER A 310 -10.73 -0.34 0.59
C SER A 310 -9.33 0.25 0.40
N GLN A 311 -8.87 0.38 -0.85
CA GLN A 311 -7.58 0.99 -1.17
C GLN A 311 -7.49 2.44 -0.73
N MET A 312 -8.59 3.20 -0.82
CA MET A 312 -8.63 4.59 -0.36
C MET A 312 -8.30 4.75 1.12
N VAL A 313 -8.68 3.77 1.96
CA VAL A 313 -8.38 3.79 3.40
C VAL A 313 -6.98 3.25 3.68
N VAL A 314 -6.63 2.13 3.05
CA VAL A 314 -5.40 1.38 3.35
C VAL A 314 -4.15 2.04 2.76
N ALA A 315 -4.25 2.70 1.61
CA ALA A 315 -3.09 3.28 0.93
C ALA A 315 -2.53 4.54 1.59
N VAL A 316 -3.33 5.23 2.41
CA VAL A 316 -2.95 6.55 2.95
C VAL A 316 -2.20 6.41 4.28
N PHE A 317 -2.66 5.52 5.16
CA PHE A 317 -2.20 5.49 6.55
C PHE A 317 -0.72 5.03 6.70
N PRO A 318 -0.27 3.92 6.09
CA PRO A 318 1.12 3.46 6.25
C PRO A 318 2.17 4.47 5.75
N PRO A 319 2.01 5.12 4.57
CA PRO A 319 2.95 6.15 4.12
C PRO A 319 3.02 7.39 5.03
N LEU A 320 1.90 7.79 5.64
CA LEU A 320 1.89 8.89 6.62
C LEU A 320 2.73 8.53 7.85
N VAL A 321 2.56 7.31 8.38
CA VAL A 321 3.35 6.86 9.53
C VAL A 321 4.83 6.72 9.15
N ALA A 322 5.15 6.20 7.97
CA ALA A 322 6.54 6.15 7.49
C ALA A 322 7.18 7.54 7.41
N ALA A 323 6.44 8.55 6.95
CA ALA A 323 6.89 9.95 6.95
C ALA A 323 7.18 10.48 8.37
N LEU A 324 6.41 10.06 9.37
CA LEU A 324 6.65 10.44 10.77
C LEU A 324 7.80 9.70 11.42
N VAL A 325 7.99 8.43 11.09
CA VAL A 325 9.19 7.69 11.49
C VAL A 325 10.44 8.34 10.89
N TYR A 326 10.36 8.82 9.65
CA TYR A 326 11.43 9.62 9.05
C TYR A 326 11.73 10.89 9.85
N VAL A 327 10.70 11.67 10.21
CA VAL A 327 10.87 12.89 11.04
C VAL A 327 11.44 12.56 12.42
N ASP A 328 10.95 11.51 13.10
CA ASP A 328 11.46 11.05 14.40
C ASP A 328 12.96 10.71 14.32
N LEU A 329 13.37 9.95 13.30
CA LEU A 329 14.78 9.57 13.14
C LEU A 329 15.66 10.77 12.83
N ARG A 330 15.16 11.74 12.07
CA ARG A 330 15.90 12.98 11.79
C ARG A 330 16.03 13.86 13.03
N ILE A 331 15.00 13.94 13.87
CA ILE A 331 15.09 14.60 15.19
C ILE A 331 16.13 13.91 16.07
N ARG A 332 16.11 12.57 16.15
CA ARG A 332 17.03 11.80 17.02
C ARG A 332 18.49 11.82 16.56
N LYS A 333 18.74 11.80 15.25
CA LYS A 333 20.10 11.69 14.70
C LYS A 333 20.71 13.02 14.27
N GLU A 334 19.88 13.96 13.82
CA GLU A 334 20.33 15.20 13.16
C GLU A 334 19.87 16.44 13.93
N ASN A 335 19.23 16.26 15.08
CA ASN A 335 18.82 17.33 15.99
C ASN A 335 17.95 18.39 15.28
N LEU A 336 16.99 17.94 14.45
CA LEU A 336 16.17 18.81 13.59
C LEU A 336 15.17 19.72 14.32
N ALA A 337 15.00 19.56 15.63
CA ALA A 337 14.02 20.31 16.41
C ALA A 337 14.14 21.84 16.24
N PRO A 338 15.34 22.47 16.26
CA PRO A 338 15.48 23.92 16.12
C PRO A 338 15.11 24.46 14.74
N GLU A 339 15.33 23.69 13.67
CA GLU A 339 14.96 24.09 12.30
C GLU A 339 13.45 24.08 12.12
N LEU A 340 12.77 23.08 12.68
CA LEU A 340 11.31 22.99 12.67
C LEU A 340 10.67 24.10 13.51
N THR A 341 11.24 24.47 14.66
CA THR A 341 10.76 25.59 15.49
C THR A 341 10.88 26.93 14.76
N ARG A 342 11.99 27.14 14.03
CA ARG A 342 12.18 28.33 13.16
C ARG A 342 11.20 28.34 11.98
N ALA A 343 11.03 27.23 11.28
CA ALA A 343 10.12 27.13 10.14
C ALA A 343 8.64 27.31 10.52
N ALA A 344 8.30 26.99 11.76
CA ALA A 344 6.99 27.20 12.37
C ALA A 344 6.76 28.63 12.90
N GLY A 345 7.76 29.51 12.88
CA GLY A 345 7.63 30.89 13.36
C GLY A 345 7.47 31.01 14.88
N LEU A 346 7.98 30.05 15.65
CA LEU A 346 7.94 30.06 17.13
C LEU A 346 9.24 30.59 17.76
N LEU A 347 10.18 31.08 16.94
CA LEU A 347 11.42 31.77 17.28
C LEU A 347 11.54 33.00 16.37
#